data_AF-A0A8H9DFQ9-F1
#
_entry.id   AF-A0A8H9DFQ9-F1
#
_cell.length_a   1.000
_cell.length_b   1.000
_cell.length_c   1.000
_cell.angle_alpha   90.00
_cell.angle_beta   90.00
_cell.angle_gamma   90.00
#
_symmetry.space_group_name_H-M   'P 1'
#
loop_
_entity.id
_entity.type
_entity.pdbx_description
1 polymer ?
#
loop_
_entity_poly.entity_id
_entity_poly.type
_entity_poly.pdbx_seq_one_letter_code
_entity_poly.pdbx_strand_id
1 'polypeptide(L)' 'AKALMAQYRVPVVVEVILERVTNISMGSELDNVMEFEDIADNAVDAPTETCFMHYE' A
#
# COMPACT_ATOMS: atom_id res chain seq x y z
N ALA A 1 10.79 -10.28 8.35
CA ALA A 1 11.23 -9.23 9.31
C ALA A 1 10.86 -9.55 10.76
N LYS A 2 9.57 -9.70 11.11
CA LYS A 2 9.09 -9.86 12.50
C LYS A 2 9.84 -10.94 13.31
N ALA A 3 10.07 -12.12 12.74
CA ALA A 3 10.82 -13.20 13.39
C ALA A 3 12.29 -12.84 13.69
N LEU A 4 12.98 -12.20 12.74
CA LEU A 4 14.38 -11.78 12.89
C LEU A 4 14.52 -10.67 13.94
N MET A 5 13.56 -9.73 13.98
CA MET A 5 13.51 -8.70 15.02
C MET A 5 13.29 -9.30 16.41
N ALA A 6 12.41 -10.30 16.54
CA ALA A 6 12.14 -10.97 17.82
C ALA A 6 13.35 -11.76 18.34
N GLN A 7 14.08 -12.43 17.46
CA GLN A 7 15.23 -13.26 17.80
C GLN A 7 16.48 -12.44 18.11
N TYR A 8 16.88 -11.53 17.22
CA TYR A 8 18.17 -10.86 17.29
C TYR A 8 18.10 -9.47 17.91
N ARG A 9 16.88 -8.93 18.13
CA ARG A 9 16.63 -7.65 18.81
C ARG A 9 17.41 -6.48 18.21
N VAL A 10 17.60 -6.51 16.90
CA VAL A 10 18.22 -5.44 16.11
C VAL A 10 17.20 -4.84 15.12
N PRO A 11 17.38 -3.58 14.69
CA PRO A 11 16.60 -3.01 13.58
C PRO A 11 16.77 -3.85 12.32
N VAL A 12 15.66 -4.18 11.66
CA VAL A 12 15.64 -4.94 10.40
C VAL A 12 15.00 -4.07 9.33
N VAL A 13 15.76 -3.75 8.28
CA VAL A 13 15.27 -3.01 7.11
C VAL A 13 14.77 -4.01 6.07
N VAL A 14 13.59 -3.76 5.50
CA VAL A 14 13.08 -4.48 4.31
C VAL A 14 12.98 -3.45 3.20
N GLU A 15 13.91 -3.53 2.25
CA GLU A 15 13.91 -2.67 1.07
C GLU A 15 13.21 -3.38 -0.09
N VAL A 16 12.32 -2.66 -0.75
CA VAL A 16 11.62 -3.13 -1.96
C VAL A 16 12.07 -2.25 -3.11
N ILE A 17 12.59 -2.86 -4.17
CA ILE A 17 12.99 -2.13 -5.38
C ILE A 17 11.76 -1.98 -6.27
N LEU A 18 11.31 -0.75 -6.42
CA LEU A 18 10.13 -0.39 -7.21
C LEU A 18 10.52 -0.05 -8.66
N GLU A 19 9.51 0.18 -9.49
CA GLU A 19 9.73 0.79 -10.79
C GLU A 19 10.26 2.23 -10.67
N ARG A 20 10.75 2.77 -11.78
CA ARG A 20 11.32 4.13 -11.80
C ARG A 20 10.23 5.22 -11.69
N VAL A 21 9.14 4.94 -12.39
CA VAL A 21 7.95 5.72 -12.79
C VAL A 21 6.59 5.37 -12.18
N THR A 22 6.16 5.83 -11.00
CA THR A 22 4.76 5.63 -10.55
C THR A 22 4.13 6.94 -10.09
N ASN A 23 2.94 7.29 -10.60
CA ASN A 23 2.26 8.54 -10.23
C ASN A 23 1.16 8.26 -9.21
N ILE A 24 1.26 8.87 -8.03
CA ILE A 24 0.26 8.69 -6.97
C ILE A 24 -0.87 9.70 -7.16
N SER A 25 -2.13 9.23 -7.04
CA SER A 25 -3.33 10.06 -7.14
C SER A 25 -3.33 11.21 -6.15
N MET A 26 -3.49 12.43 -6.65
CA MET A 26 -3.47 13.68 -5.87
C MET A 26 -4.26 14.78 -6.59
N GLY A 27 -4.68 15.81 -5.86
CA GLY A 27 -5.44 16.95 -6.38
C GLY A 27 -5.25 18.22 -5.56
N SER A 28 -5.58 19.37 -6.14
CA SER A 28 -5.54 20.65 -5.42
C SER A 28 -6.77 20.87 -4.53
N GLU A 29 -7.90 20.28 -4.91
CA GLU A 29 -9.20 20.41 -4.26
C GLU A 29 -9.83 19.02 -4.14
N LEU A 30 -10.80 18.88 -3.22
CA LEU A 30 -11.45 17.60 -2.94
C LEU A 30 -12.24 17.04 -4.14
N ASP A 31 -12.82 17.91 -4.96
CA ASP A 31 -13.58 17.53 -6.16
C ASP A 31 -12.71 17.40 -7.42
N ASN A 32 -11.40 17.66 -7.29
CA ASN A 32 -10.44 17.69 -8.40
C ASN A 32 -9.21 16.84 -8.10
N VAL A 33 -9.41 15.63 -7.57
CA VAL A 33 -8.38 14.61 -7.44
C VAL A 33 -8.21 13.90 -8.78
N MET A 34 -6.96 13.80 -9.25
CA MET A 34 -6.63 13.08 -10.48
C MET A 34 -6.14 11.68 -10.14
N GLU A 35 -6.82 10.68 -10.68
CA GLU A 35 -6.43 9.27 -10.60
C GLU A 35 -5.53 8.92 -11.80
N PHE A 36 -4.26 8.57 -11.54
CA PHE A 36 -3.29 8.25 -12.60
C PHE A 36 -3.24 6.74 -12.90
N GLU A 37 -3.26 5.93 -11.84
CA GLU A 37 -3.24 4.48 -11.92
C GLU A 37 -4.68 3.92 -11.92
N ASP A 38 -4.81 2.60 -12.12
CA ASP A 38 -6.11 1.93 -12.21
C ASP A 38 -6.93 2.07 -10.92
N ILE A 39 -8.21 2.44 -11.07
CA ILE A 39 -9.18 2.44 -9.97
C ILE A 39 -9.72 1.02 -9.73
N ALA A 40 -10.00 0.70 -8.47
CA ALA A 40 -10.62 -0.57 -8.09
C ALA A 40 -12.11 -0.37 -7.79
N ASP A 41 -12.96 -1.26 -8.33
CA ASP A 41 -14.40 -1.30 -8.04
C ASP A 41 -14.83 -2.54 -7.22
N ASN A 42 -13.89 -3.46 -6.96
CA ASN A 42 -14.16 -4.73 -6.30
C ASN A 42 -12.96 -5.23 -5.48
N ALA A 43 -13.21 -6.26 -4.65
CA ALA A 43 -12.22 -6.82 -3.73
C ALA A 43 -11.09 -7.63 -4.41
N VAL A 44 -11.22 -7.99 -5.69
CA VAL A 44 -10.14 -8.69 -6.42
C VAL A 44 -8.96 -7.74 -6.62
N ASP A 45 -9.26 -6.49 -6.95
CA ASP A 45 -8.25 -5.46 -7.21
C ASP A 45 -7.77 -4.79 -5.91
N ALA A 46 -8.64 -4.66 -4.90
CA ALA A 46 -8.32 -4.12 -3.57
C ALA A 46 -8.73 -5.07 -2.42
N PRO A 47 -8.03 -6.20 -2.22
CA PRO A 47 -8.46 -7.27 -1.31
C PRO A 47 -8.30 -6.97 0.18
N THR A 48 -7.42 -6.03 0.52
CA THR A 48 -7.04 -5.72 1.91
C THR A 48 -7.85 -4.58 2.51
N GLU A 49 -8.92 -4.13 1.84
CA GLU A 49 -9.84 -3.18 2.45
C GLU A 49 -10.54 -3.78 3.67
N THR A 50 -10.71 -2.99 4.73
CA THR A 50 -11.31 -3.46 6.01
C THR A 50 -12.75 -3.97 5.88
N CYS A 51 -13.47 -3.54 4.84
CA CYS A 51 -14.79 -4.05 4.51
C CYS A 51 -14.75 -5.51 4.03
N PHE A 52 -13.67 -5.91 3.36
CA PHE A 52 -13.50 -7.24 2.77
C PHE A 52 -12.63 -8.17 3.63
N MET A 53 -11.70 -7.62 4.41
CA MET A 53 -10.73 -8.38 5.20
C MET A 53 -10.88 -8.13 6.69
N HIS A 54 -11.00 -9.21 7.48
CA HIS A 54 -10.96 -9.13 8.93
C HIS A 54 -9.50 -9.09 9.43
N TYR A 55 -9.16 -8.06 10.18
CA TYR A 55 -7.86 -7.90 10.82
C TYR A 55 -7.92 -8.35 12.28
N GLU A 56 -6.85 -9.04 12.72
CA GLU A 56 -6.60 -9.41 14.13
C GLU A 56 -6.10 -8.23 14.97
#